data_AF-A0A1V4ZVJ6-F1
#
_entry.id   AF-A0A1V4ZVJ6-F1
#
_cell.length_a   1.000
_cell.length_b   1.000
_cell.length_c   1.000
_cell.angle_alpha   90.00
_cell.angle_beta   90.00
_cell.angle_gamma   90.00
#
_symmetry.space_group_name_H-M   'P 1'
#
loop_
_entity.id
_entity.type
_entity.pdbx_description
1 polymer ?
#
loop_
_entity_poly.entity_id
_entity_poly.type
_entity_poly.pdbx_seq_one_letter_code
_entity_poly.pdbx_strand_id
1 'polypeptide(L)'
;MKPAADKKPRVYIAGPLFTQAERAFNEQVSAFFNERKYATFLPRRDGLLLADLLARGMTEEEALERIFAPDVETIAGCDLSLINLDGRVPDEGACMELGIAFAQKSAASGSRPTAAR
;
A
#
# COMPACT_ATOMS: atom_id res chain seq x y z
N MET A 1 -22.74 -20.26 13.72
CA MET A 1 -21.81 -19.39 12.99
C MET A 1 -20.49 -20.14 12.86
N LYS A 2 -20.07 -20.53 11.65
CA LYS A 2 -18.77 -21.20 11.48
C LYS A 2 -17.66 -20.20 11.86
N PRO A 3 -16.63 -20.59 12.63
CA PRO A 3 -15.50 -19.70 12.88
C PRO A 3 -14.87 -19.37 11.51
N ALA A 4 -14.74 -18.09 11.20
CA ALA A 4 -13.96 -17.66 10.05
C ALA A 4 -12.53 -18.17 10.24
N ALA A 5 -11.97 -18.83 9.22
CA ALA A 5 -10.60 -19.33 9.25
C ALA A 5 -9.65 -18.22 9.73
N ASP A 6 -8.64 -18.59 10.53
CA ASP A 6 -7.62 -17.69 11.10
C ASP A 6 -6.90 -16.87 10.01
N LYS A 7 -7.53 -15.79 9.54
CA LYS A 7 -6.98 -14.91 8.51
C LYS A 7 -6.03 -13.96 9.19
N LYS A 8 -4.74 -14.00 8.80
CA LYS A 8 -3.76 -13.01 9.23
C LYS A 8 -4.22 -11.61 8.79
N PRO A 9 -4.31 -10.63 9.70
CA PRO A 9 -4.64 -9.27 9.31
C PRO A 9 -3.58 -8.72 8.36
N ARG A 10 -3.99 -7.95 7.35
CA ARG A 10 -3.12 -7.43 6.31
C ARG A 10 -2.81 -5.95 6.50
N VAL A 11 -1.55 -5.60 6.31
CA VAL A 11 -1.04 -4.22 6.39
C VAL A 11 -0.46 -3.82 5.04
N TYR A 12 -0.99 -2.76 4.45
CA TYR A 12 -0.37 -2.08 3.31
C TYR A 12 0.64 -1.06 3.83
N ILE A 13 1.89 -1.11 3.38
CA ILE A 13 2.96 -0.22 3.85
C ILE A 13 3.40 0.67 2.69
N ALA A 14 3.06 1.96 2.80
CA ALA A 14 3.40 3.03 1.87
C ALA A 14 4.50 3.93 2.43
N GLY A 15 5.31 4.52 1.57
CA GLY A 15 6.32 5.49 1.98
C GLY A 15 7.38 5.79 0.92
N PRO A 16 8.31 6.70 1.21
CA PRO A 16 9.48 6.95 0.38
C PRO A 16 10.24 5.67 0.12
N LEU A 17 10.80 5.55 -1.09
CA LEU A 17 11.16 4.24 -1.61
C LEU A 17 12.29 4.26 -2.67
N PHE A 18 12.84 5.43 -2.96
CA PHE A 18 13.79 5.65 -4.06
C PHE A 18 15.23 5.28 -3.68
N THR A 19 15.59 5.43 -2.41
CA THR A 19 16.93 5.13 -1.90
C THR A 19 16.99 3.76 -1.24
N GLN A 20 18.20 3.22 -1.08
CA GLN A 20 18.40 1.95 -0.37
C GLN A 20 17.98 2.04 1.10
N ALA A 21 18.25 3.18 1.76
CA ALA A 21 17.89 3.39 3.16
C ALA A 21 16.37 3.38 3.35
N GLU A 22 15.63 4.08 2.49
CA GLU A 22 14.17 4.09 2.49
C GLU A 22 13.58 2.69 2.28
N ARG A 23 14.12 1.94 1.30
CA ARG A 23 13.71 0.55 1.07
C ARG A 23 13.97 -0.34 2.29
N ALA A 24 15.17 -0.24 2.87
CA ALA A 24 15.53 -1.02 4.04
C ALA A 24 14.63 -0.70 5.23
N PHE A 25 14.26 0.56 5.42
CA PHE A 25 13.32 0.97 6.45
C PHE A 25 11.93 0.35 6.24
N ASN A 26 11.40 0.39 5.01
CA ASN A 26 10.10 -0.23 4.72
C ASN A 26 10.12 -1.75 4.99
N GLU A 27 11.22 -2.44 4.69
CA GLU A 27 11.38 -3.87 5.03
C GLU A 27 11.50 -4.10 6.54
N GLN A 28 12.14 -3.21 7.30
CA GLN A 28 12.18 -3.30 8.77
C GLN A 28 10.78 -3.15 9.38
N VAL A 29 9.99 -2.20 8.88
CA VAL A 29 8.59 -2.04 9.26
C VAL A 29 7.80 -3.31 8.90
N SER A 30 8.01 -3.86 7.70
CA SER A 30 7.42 -5.13 7.28
C SER A 30 7.73 -6.26 8.27
N ALA A 31 9.01 -6.43 8.63
CA ALA A 31 9.47 -7.45 9.57
C ALA A 31 8.79 -7.30 10.94
N PHE A 32 8.69 -6.08 11.47
CA PHE A 32 8.01 -5.79 12.73
C PHE A 32 6.55 -6.29 12.76
N PHE A 33 5.80 -6.09 11.67
CA PHE A 33 4.42 -6.59 11.55
C PHE A 33 4.37 -8.11 11.36
N ASN A 34 5.25 -8.66 10.53
CA ASN A 34 5.31 -10.11 10.26
C ASN A 34 5.59 -10.92 11.54
N GLU A 35 6.47 -10.45 12.42
CA GLU A 35 6.73 -11.05 13.75
C GLU A 35 5.44 -11.17 14.59
N ARG A 36 4.53 -10.20 14.43
CA ARG A 36 3.24 -10.11 15.14
C ARG A 36 2.09 -10.80 14.40
N LYS A 37 2.41 -11.64 13.41
CA LYS A 37 1.45 -12.44 12.61
C LYS A 37 0.53 -11.62 11.69
N TYR A 38 0.89 -10.38 11.40
CA TYR A 38 0.29 -9.64 10.29
C TYR A 38 0.91 -10.10 8.97
N ALA A 39 0.13 -10.08 7.90
CA ALA A 39 0.66 -10.15 6.54
C ALA A 39 0.93 -8.73 6.05
N THR A 40 2.04 -8.50 5.35
CA THR A 40 2.40 -7.15 4.87
C THR A 40 2.48 -7.12 3.35
N PHE A 41 2.08 -6.01 2.76
CA PHE A 41 2.28 -5.70 1.35
C PHE A 41 3.10 -4.42 1.20
N LEU A 42 4.17 -4.48 0.40
CA LEU A 42 5.02 -3.35 0.04
C LEU A 42 4.94 -3.15 -1.48
N PRO A 43 4.50 -1.99 -2.00
CA PRO A 43 4.26 -1.79 -3.44
C PRO A 43 5.43 -2.19 -4.34
N ARG A 44 6.66 -1.83 -3.99
CA ARG A 44 7.83 -2.23 -4.78
C ARG A 44 8.14 -3.73 -4.69
N ARG A 45 7.99 -4.34 -3.51
CA ARG A 45 8.40 -5.74 -3.30
C ARG A 45 7.39 -6.70 -3.90
N ASP A 46 6.11 -6.41 -3.69
CA ASP A 46 5.01 -7.33 -3.93
C ASP A 46 4.13 -6.90 -5.11
N GLY A 47 4.21 -5.63 -5.52
CA GLY A 47 3.49 -5.07 -6.66
C GLY A 47 4.25 -5.22 -7.98
N LEU A 48 3.68 -4.63 -9.02
CA LEU A 48 4.27 -4.63 -10.37
C LEU A 48 5.23 -3.46 -10.53
N LEU A 49 6.39 -3.72 -11.14
CA LEU A 49 7.37 -2.68 -11.44
C LEU A 49 7.22 -2.22 -12.89
N LEU A 50 7.15 -0.91 -13.09
CA LEU A 50 7.06 -0.29 -14.42
C LEU A 50 8.18 -0.78 -15.34
N ALA A 51 9.42 -0.84 -14.84
CA ALA A 51 10.57 -1.31 -15.60
C ALA A 51 10.38 -2.74 -16.15
N ASP A 52 9.79 -3.63 -15.35
CA ASP A 52 9.57 -5.03 -15.75
C ASP A 52 8.47 -5.14 -16.81
N LEU A 53 7.41 -4.34 -16.72
CA LEU A 53 6.33 -4.32 -17.70
C LEU A 53 6.77 -3.74 -19.04
N LEU A 54 7.56 -2.66 -19.01
CA LEU A 54 8.15 -2.08 -20.22
C LEU A 54 9.13 -3.06 -20.90
N ALA A 55 9.96 -3.76 -20.11
CA ALA A 55 10.87 -4.78 -20.64
C ALA A 55 10.13 -5.96 -21.32
N ARG A 56 8.87 -6.19 -20.94
CA ARG A 56 7.98 -7.20 -21.56
C ARG A 56 7.24 -6.68 -22.80
N GLY A 57 7.52 -5.45 -23.22
CA GLY A 57 6.98 -4.85 -24.45
C GLY A 57 5.63 -4.16 -24.30
N MET A 58 5.15 -3.91 -23.07
CA MET A 58 3.98 -3.04 -22.87
C MET A 58 4.33 -1.59 -23.15
N THR A 59 3.33 -0.84 -23.61
CA THR A 59 3.42 0.63 -23.61
C THR A 59 3.40 1.16 -22.18
N GLU A 60 3.88 2.40 -21.99
CA GLU A 60 3.85 3.06 -20.69
C GLU A 60 2.43 3.19 -20.13
N GLU A 61 1.47 3.57 -20.98
CA GLU A 61 0.07 3.73 -20.60
C GLU A 61 -0.54 2.42 -20.09
N GLU A 62 -0.37 1.32 -20.83
CA GLU A 62 -0.83 -0.01 -20.43
C GLU A 62 -0.16 -0.47 -19.13
N ALA A 63 1.14 -0.21 -18.98
CA ALA A 63 1.88 -0.60 -17.78
C ALA A 63 1.39 0.16 -16.54
N LEU A 64 1.16 1.47 -16.66
CA LEU A 64 0.65 2.30 -15.57
C LEU A 64 -0.75 1.86 -15.13
N GLU A 65 -1.66 1.60 -16.07
CA GLU A 65 -3.00 1.07 -15.76
C GLU A 65 -2.90 -0.28 -15.03
N ARG A 66 -1.98 -1.13 -15.47
CA ARG A 66 -1.76 -2.46 -14.89
C ARG A 66 -1.16 -2.43 -13.48
N ILE A 67 -0.45 -1.36 -13.12
CA ILE A 67 0.08 -1.15 -11.76
C ILE A 67 -1.00 -0.54 -10.87
N PHE A 68 -1.67 0.51 -11.38
CA PHE A 68 -2.56 1.34 -10.59
C PHE A 68 -3.76 0.59 -10.02
N ALA A 69 -4.50 -0.14 -10.87
CA ALA A 69 -5.73 -0.79 -10.43
C ALA A 69 -5.48 -1.86 -9.35
N PRO A 70 -4.49 -2.77 -9.49
CA PRO A 70 -4.14 -3.72 -8.43
C PRO A 70 -3.69 -3.07 -7.12
N ASP A 71 -2.96 -1.95 -7.17
CA ASP A 71 -2.54 -1.25 -5.95
C ASP A 71 -3.74 -0.69 -5.19
N VAL A 72 -4.70 -0.07 -5.89
CA VAL A 72 -5.96 0.42 -5.32
C VAL A 72 -6.79 -0.71 -4.69
N GLU A 73 -6.87 -1.86 -5.37
CA GLU A 73 -7.56 -3.05 -4.84
C GLU A 73 -6.85 -3.63 -3.61
N THR A 74 -5.52 -3.60 -3.61
CA THR A 74 -4.70 -4.10 -2.49
C THR A 74 -4.91 -3.23 -1.25
N ILE A 75 -4.92 -1.90 -1.41
CA ILE A 75 -5.25 -0.95 -0.34
C ILE A 75 -6.65 -1.25 0.21
N ALA A 76 -7.65 -1.43 -0.67
CA ALA A 76 -9.04 -1.70 -0.27
C ALA A 76 -9.20 -2.98 0.55
N GLY A 77 -8.47 -4.03 0.16
CA GLY A 77 -8.56 -5.33 0.83
C GLY A 77 -7.75 -5.44 2.12
N CYS A 78 -6.92 -4.45 2.44
CA CYS A 78 -6.08 -4.48 3.65
C CYS A 78 -6.86 -4.02 4.89
N ASP A 79 -6.50 -4.60 6.03
CA ASP A 79 -7.12 -4.27 7.31
C ASP A 79 -6.60 -2.94 7.83
N LEU A 80 -5.30 -2.69 7.62
CA LEU A 80 -4.58 -1.46 7.99
C LEU A 80 -3.76 -0.93 6.80
N SER A 81 -3.63 0.39 6.70
CA SER A 81 -2.67 1.07 5.83
C SER A 81 -1.74 1.91 6.69
N LEU A 82 -0.43 1.65 6.61
CA LEU A 82 0.62 2.41 7.27
C LEU A 82 1.30 3.28 6.22
N ILE A 83 1.33 4.60 6.47
CA ILE A 83 1.93 5.57 5.57
C ILE A 83 3.12 6.21 6.28
N ASN A 84 4.32 6.00 5.75
CA ASN A 84 5.50 6.71 6.20
C ASN A 84 5.52 8.12 5.60
N LEU A 85 5.45 9.14 6.45
CA LEU A 85 5.46 10.55 6.06
C LEU A 85 6.83 11.21 6.28
N ASP A 86 7.86 10.43 6.60
CA ASP A 86 9.22 10.94 6.76
C ASP A 86 9.74 11.58 5.47
N GLY A 87 10.56 12.62 5.64
CA GLY A 87 11.16 13.39 4.55
C GLY A 87 10.88 14.88 4.69
N ARG A 88 11.58 15.69 3.88
CA ARG A 88 11.33 17.14 3.83
C ARG A 88 9.95 17.46 3.27
N VAL A 89 9.52 16.67 2.30
CA VAL A 89 8.19 16.70 1.68
C VAL A 89 7.69 15.25 1.70
N PRO A 90 6.46 14.99 2.15
CA PRO A 90 5.88 13.64 2.06
C PRO A 90 5.93 13.13 0.63
N ASP A 91 6.18 11.82 0.48
CA ASP A 91 6.12 11.18 -0.83
C ASP A 91 4.73 11.34 -1.45
N GLU A 92 4.69 11.80 -2.70
CA GLU A 92 3.43 12.13 -3.40
C GLU A 92 2.59 10.87 -3.65
N GLY A 93 3.25 9.75 -3.96
CA GLY A 93 2.60 8.44 -4.10
C GLY A 93 1.95 8.00 -2.80
N ALA A 94 2.71 8.02 -1.69
CA ALA A 94 2.21 7.68 -0.37
C ALA A 94 1.04 8.59 0.08
N CYS A 95 1.07 9.88 -0.27
CA CYS A 95 -0.06 10.79 -0.02
C CYS A 95 -1.31 10.41 -0.82
N MET A 96 -1.14 10.00 -2.07
CA MET A 96 -2.24 9.56 -2.93
C MET A 96 -2.87 8.26 -2.40
N GLU A 97 -2.04 7.30 -2.00
CA GLU A 97 -2.46 6.03 -1.38
C GLU A 97 -3.19 6.26 -0.04
N LEU A 98 -2.73 7.21 0.78
CA LEU A 98 -3.42 7.64 2.01
C LEU A 98 -4.83 8.15 1.70
N GLY A 99 -4.98 8.98 0.67
CA GLY A 99 -6.27 9.50 0.23
C GLY A 99 -7.24 8.39 -0.19
N ILE A 100 -6.75 7.42 -0.97
CA ILE A 100 -7.52 6.22 -1.35
C ILE A 100 -7.96 5.43 -0.13
N ALA A 101 -7.02 5.09 0.76
CA ALA A 101 -7.29 4.30 1.95
C ALA A 101 -8.35 4.97 2.84
N PHE A 102 -8.24 6.29 3.03
CA PHE A 102 -9.19 7.07 3.81
C PHE A 102 -10.60 7.07 3.20
N ALA A 103 -10.70 7.28 1.88
CA ALA A 103 -11.98 7.29 1.18
C ALA A 103 -12.67 5.92 1.23
N GLN A 104 -11.92 4.84 1.02
CA GLN A 104 -12.44 3.48 1.02
C GLN A 104 -12.91 3.04 2.42
N LYS A 105 -12.13 3.33 3.47
CA LYS A 105 -12.53 3.01 4.84
C LYS A 105 -13.77 3.78 5.28
N SER A 106 -13.87 5.05 4.90
CA SER A 106 -15.06 5.88 5.19
C SER A 106 -16.31 5.36 4.48
N ALA A 107 -16.18 4.95 3.22
CA ALA A 107 -17.28 4.34 2.47
C ALA A 107 -17.74 3.02 3.11
N ALA A 108 -16.81 2.18 3.57
CA ALA A 108 -17.12 0.90 4.21
C ALA A 108 -17.79 1.06 5.59
N SER A 109 -17.42 2.07 6.38
CA SER A 109 -18.02 2.35 7.70
C SER A 109 -19.34 3.13 7.62
N GLY A 110 -19.75 3.60 6.44
CA GLY A 110 -20.94 4.46 6.26
C GLY A 110 -20.79 5.85 6.88
N SER A 111 -19.59 6.21 7.34
CA SER A 111 -19.29 7.53 7.88
C SER A 111 -18.83 8.46 6.76
N ARG A 112 -19.23 9.74 6.78
CA ARG A 112 -18.63 10.72 5.87
C ARG A 112 -17.12 10.80 6.16
N PRO A 113 -16.26 10.84 5.13
CA PRO A 113 -14.84 11.11 5.33
C PRO A 113 -14.69 12.51 5.91
N THR A 114 -14.36 12.61 7.20
CA THR A 114 -14.07 13.88 7.86
C THR A 114 -12.61 13.89 8.26
N ALA A 115 -11.80 14.74 7.63
CA ALA A 115 -10.53 15.14 8.20
C ALA A 115 -10.86 16.01 9.42
N ALA A 116 -10.69 15.48 10.63
CA ALA A 116 -10.81 16.28 11.84
C ALA A 116 -9.78 17.42 11.75
N ARG A 117 -10.27 18.67 11.81
CA ARG A 117 -9.45 19.88 11.89
C ARG A 117 -9.42 20.34 13.34
#